data_AF-A0A2G9RG66-F1
#
_entry.id   AF-A0A2G9RG66-F1
#
_cell.length_a   1.000
_cell.length_b   1.000
_cell.length_c   1.000
_cell.angle_alpha   90.00
_cell.angle_beta   90.00
_cell.angle_gamma   90.00
#
_symmetry.space_group_name_H-M   'P 1'
#
loop_
_entity.id
_entity.type
_entity.pdbx_description
1 polymer ?
#
loop_
_entity_poly.entity_id
_entity_poly.type
_entity_poly.pdbx_seq_one_letter_code
_entity_poly.pdbx_strand_id
1 'polypeptide(L)'
;MLSVSKTPAECRRLLEVANKSFLEAINRAQNNQILDLSMKLEVVYYLEAVLVLKHLQRPGVVTNMTVYEWEKRVHHQHVTPECTAYFTVIGVQLHKTLTHQVAAFALTENEEMWFKIYYEHIRPTFLKKNSTEEAFFVSSSGKKIYKVSNDLRRYHNRFNLPNITSQFIRRICETWTMKTCSDADKYIFASYLSHTNKTADRCYREKILTDLCSASLLVTRAGTSSRISGQVKNS
;
A
#
# COMPACT_ATOMS: atom_id res chain seq x y z
N MET A 1 29.61 -10.69 9.62
CA MET A 1 28.88 -9.47 10.04
C MET A 1 27.48 -9.92 10.41
N LEU A 2 27.11 -9.86 11.69
CA LEU A 2 25.90 -10.47 12.26
C LEU A 2 24.65 -10.01 11.51
N SER A 3 23.94 -10.94 10.85
CA SER A 3 22.65 -10.68 10.25
C SER A 3 21.61 -10.52 11.37
N VAL A 4 21.46 -9.30 11.89
CA VAL A 4 20.31 -8.98 12.73
C VAL A 4 19.08 -9.19 11.85
N SER A 5 18.28 -10.22 12.16
CA SER A 5 17.07 -10.50 11.40
C SER A 5 16.11 -9.34 11.58
N LYS A 6 15.93 -8.52 10.54
CA LYS A 6 14.97 -7.41 10.60
C LYS A 6 13.56 -7.96 10.80
N THR A 7 12.80 -7.33 11.67
CA THR A 7 11.37 -7.54 11.85
C THR A 7 10.57 -6.82 10.76
N PRO A 8 9.30 -7.20 10.52
CA PRO A 8 8.41 -6.42 9.65
C PRO A 8 8.31 -4.95 10.06
N ALA A 9 8.33 -4.67 11.38
CA ALA A 9 8.27 -3.31 11.94
C ALA A 9 9.47 -2.46 11.50
N GLU A 10 10.69 -2.97 11.69
CA GLU A 10 11.91 -2.28 11.29
C GLU A 10 11.97 -2.03 9.78
N CYS A 11 11.44 -2.96 8.99
CA CYS A 11 11.35 -2.79 7.54
C CYS A 11 10.29 -1.75 7.12
N ARG A 12 9.34 -1.41 7.99
CA ARG A 12 8.29 -0.40 7.75
C ARG A 12 8.58 0.95 8.42
N ARG A 13 9.74 1.08 9.08
CA ARG A 13 10.14 2.28 9.81
C ARG A 13 10.03 3.56 8.97
N LEU A 14 10.24 3.47 7.65
CA LEU A 14 10.06 4.59 6.73
C LEU A 14 8.65 5.21 6.82
N LEU A 15 7.61 4.38 6.86
CA LEU A 15 6.23 4.86 6.97
C LEU A 15 6.01 5.61 8.28
N GLU A 16 6.59 5.13 9.38
CA GLU A 16 6.45 5.78 10.69
C GLU A 16 7.14 7.15 10.74
N VAL A 17 8.40 7.23 10.30
CA VAL A 17 9.19 8.47 10.39
C VAL A 17 8.74 9.53 9.40
N ALA A 18 8.22 9.11 8.25
CA ALA A 18 7.74 10.01 7.22
C ALA A 18 6.27 10.42 7.39
N ASN A 19 5.52 9.73 8.27
CA ASN A 19 4.08 9.96 8.45
C ASN A 19 3.76 11.44 8.74
N LYS A 20 4.57 12.12 9.56
CA LYS A 20 4.32 13.52 9.92
C LYS A 20 4.41 14.45 8.70
N SER A 21 5.48 14.37 7.91
CA SER A 21 5.66 15.21 6.71
C SER A 21 4.63 14.89 5.64
N PHE A 22 4.31 13.60 5.49
CA PHE A 22 3.26 13.14 4.60
C PHE A 22 1.89 13.69 4.99
N LEU A 23 1.48 13.56 6.25
CA LEU A 23 0.18 14.04 6.73
C LEU A 23 0.06 15.56 6.62
N GLU A 24 1.15 16.29 6.84
CA GLU A 24 1.16 17.72 6.57
C GLU A 24 0.86 17.99 5.08
N ALA A 25 1.56 17.34 4.16
CA ALA A 25 1.34 17.54 2.73
C ALA A 25 -0.07 17.14 2.27
N ILE A 26 -0.60 15.99 2.74
CA ILE A 26 -1.94 15.52 2.36
C ILE A 26 -3.04 16.44 2.90
N ASN A 27 -2.91 16.94 4.12
CA ASN A 27 -3.87 17.86 4.72
C ASN A 27 -3.88 19.20 3.99
N ARG A 28 -2.71 19.72 3.60
CA ARG A 28 -2.63 20.94 2.78
C ARG A 28 -3.32 20.74 1.42
N ALA A 29 -3.09 19.60 0.77
CA ALA A 29 -3.70 19.29 -0.51
C ALA A 29 -5.23 19.18 -0.41
N GLN A 30 -5.75 18.50 0.62
CA GLN A 30 -7.18 18.39 0.89
C GLN A 30 -7.85 19.76 1.10
N ASN A 31 -7.14 20.71 1.71
CA ASN A 31 -7.62 22.07 1.92
C ASN A 31 -7.34 23.02 0.73
N ASN A 32 -7.00 22.48 -0.44
CA ASN A 32 -6.68 23.23 -1.67
C ASN A 32 -5.56 24.28 -1.48
N GLN A 33 -4.64 24.06 -0.55
CA GLN A 33 -3.50 24.93 -0.34
C GLN A 33 -2.43 24.68 -1.41
N ILE A 34 -1.59 25.69 -1.65
CA ILE A 34 -0.49 25.56 -2.61
C ILE A 34 0.59 24.64 -2.01
N LEU A 35 0.89 23.56 -2.72
CA LEU A 35 2.02 22.67 -2.42
C LEU A 35 3.17 22.97 -3.37
N ASP A 36 4.39 23.02 -2.82
CA ASP A 36 5.59 22.98 -3.63
C ASP A 36 5.83 21.57 -4.21
N LEU A 37 6.82 21.45 -5.10
CA LEU A 37 7.15 20.18 -5.74
C LEU A 37 7.60 19.11 -4.71
N SER A 38 8.31 19.51 -3.65
CA SER A 38 8.82 18.60 -2.62
C SER A 38 7.68 17.96 -1.83
N MET A 39 6.67 18.74 -1.46
CA MET A 39 5.47 18.26 -0.76
C MET A 39 4.62 17.35 -1.64
N LYS A 40 4.47 17.66 -2.93
CA LYS A 40 3.74 16.78 -3.85
C LYS A 40 4.47 15.45 -4.04
N LEU A 41 5.80 15.49 -4.20
CA LEU A 41 6.61 14.27 -4.30
C LEU A 41 6.63 13.48 -2.99
N GLU A 42 6.59 14.14 -1.83
CA GLU A 42 6.44 13.48 -0.52
C GLU A 42 5.19 12.60 -0.51
N VAL A 43 4.05 13.13 -0.98
CA VAL A 43 2.81 12.35 -1.09
C VAL A 43 2.98 11.16 -2.02
N VAL A 44 3.52 11.38 -3.23
CA VAL A 44 3.74 10.29 -4.19
C VAL A 44 4.61 9.19 -3.58
N TYR A 45 5.76 9.54 -3.00
CA TYR A 45 6.69 8.58 -2.42
C TYR A 45 6.11 7.84 -1.21
N TYR A 46 5.34 8.53 -0.37
CA TYR A 46 4.67 7.88 0.76
C TYR A 46 3.62 6.87 0.29
N LEU A 47 2.79 7.21 -0.69
CA LEU A 47 1.78 6.29 -1.23
C LEU A 47 2.40 5.09 -1.95
N GLU A 48 3.49 5.28 -2.70
CA GLU A 48 4.30 4.19 -3.24
C GLU A 48 4.83 3.27 -2.12
N ALA A 49 5.35 3.86 -1.03
CA ALA A 49 5.85 3.13 0.12
C ALA A 49 4.74 2.38 0.85
N VAL A 50 3.52 2.93 0.96
CA VAL A 50 2.35 2.24 1.53
C VAL A 50 2.05 0.97 0.73
N LEU A 51 1.98 1.04 -0.61
CA LEU A 51 1.72 -0.15 -1.42
C LEU A 51 2.85 -1.18 -1.31
N VAL A 52 4.11 -0.74 -1.36
CA VAL A 52 5.26 -1.66 -1.40
C VAL A 52 5.63 -2.23 -0.03
N LEU A 53 5.72 -1.39 1.00
CA LEU A 53 6.21 -1.79 2.33
C LEU A 53 5.08 -2.28 3.24
N LYS A 54 3.88 -1.68 3.15
CA LYS A 54 2.73 -2.10 3.95
C LYS A 54 1.90 -3.16 3.22
N HIS A 55 1.38 -2.90 2.04
CA HIS A 55 0.58 -3.88 1.29
C HIS A 55 1.41 -4.92 0.53
N LEU A 56 2.73 -4.88 0.70
CA LEU A 56 3.67 -5.85 0.16
C LEU A 56 3.62 -5.97 -1.37
N GLN A 57 3.07 -5.00 -2.09
CA GLN A 57 2.88 -5.07 -3.53
C GLN A 57 4.23 -5.00 -4.27
N ARG A 58 4.26 -5.59 -5.47
CA ARG A 58 5.44 -5.52 -6.35
C ARG A 58 5.50 -4.14 -6.99
N PRO A 59 6.70 -3.59 -7.28
CA PRO A 59 6.86 -2.34 -8.01
C PRO A 59 6.02 -2.24 -9.29
N GLY A 60 5.91 -3.34 -10.04
CA GLY A 60 5.11 -3.38 -11.26
C GLY A 60 3.61 -3.13 -11.04
N VAL A 61 3.05 -3.49 -9.87
CA VAL A 61 1.65 -3.18 -9.51
C VAL A 61 1.50 -1.67 -9.38
N VAL A 62 2.40 -1.03 -8.63
CA VAL A 62 2.39 0.42 -8.39
C VAL A 62 2.61 1.20 -9.68
N THR A 63 3.56 0.76 -10.51
CA THR A 63 3.87 1.41 -11.79
C THR A 63 2.74 1.33 -12.81
N ASN A 64 1.98 0.24 -12.84
CA ASN A 64 1.02 -0.01 -13.91
C ASN A 64 -0.44 0.09 -13.48
N MET A 65 -0.73 0.34 -12.20
CA MET A 65 -2.07 0.67 -11.75
C MET A 65 -2.60 1.86 -12.56
N THR A 66 -3.81 1.72 -13.09
CA THR A 66 -4.45 2.70 -13.96
C THR A 66 -5.51 3.51 -13.22
N VAL A 67 -5.87 4.67 -13.77
CA VAL A 67 -7.03 5.45 -13.33
C VAL A 67 -8.31 4.64 -13.45
N TYR A 68 -8.46 3.86 -14.52
CA TYR A 68 -9.62 2.98 -14.68
C TYR A 68 -9.78 1.98 -13.53
N GLU A 69 -8.68 1.32 -13.11
CA GLU A 69 -8.70 0.38 -11.97
C GLU A 69 -8.99 1.10 -10.64
N TRP A 70 -8.50 2.33 -10.47
CA TRP A 70 -8.85 3.17 -9.33
C TRP A 70 -10.34 3.55 -9.32
N GLU A 71 -10.90 3.93 -10.45
CA GLU A 71 -12.32 4.29 -10.57
C GLU A 71 -13.26 3.09 -10.43
N LYS A 72 -12.77 1.88 -10.75
CA LYS A 72 -13.49 0.61 -10.59
C LYS A 72 -13.25 -0.07 -9.25
N ARG A 73 -12.61 0.59 -8.29
CA ARG A 73 -12.38 0.05 -6.94
C ARG A 73 -13.70 -0.30 -6.25
N VAL A 74 -13.68 -1.32 -5.40
CA VAL A 74 -14.87 -1.81 -4.69
C VAL A 74 -14.75 -1.50 -3.21
N HIS A 75 -15.76 -0.84 -2.65
CA HIS A 75 -15.91 -0.64 -1.22
C HIS A 75 -16.55 -1.89 -0.60
N HIS A 76 -15.98 -2.40 0.48
CA HIS A 76 -16.44 -3.61 1.15
C HIS A 76 -16.44 -3.39 2.67
N GLN A 77 -17.58 -3.69 3.29
CA GLN A 77 -17.71 -3.73 4.74
C GLN A 77 -17.25 -5.09 5.24
N HIS A 78 -16.12 -5.11 5.91
CA HIS A 78 -15.58 -6.32 6.51
C HIS A 78 -16.07 -6.45 7.95
N VAL A 79 -16.89 -7.47 8.19
CA VAL A 79 -17.48 -7.76 9.50
C VAL A 79 -16.81 -9.00 10.08
N THR A 80 -16.23 -8.84 11.26
CA THR A 80 -15.76 -9.93 12.12
C THR A 80 -16.57 -9.90 13.42
N PRO A 81 -16.58 -10.99 14.22
CA PRO A 81 -17.22 -10.97 15.53
C PRO A 81 -16.71 -9.83 16.44
N GLU A 82 -15.46 -9.41 16.27
CA GLU A 82 -14.78 -8.43 17.12
C GLU A 82 -14.84 -6.99 16.59
N CYS A 83 -14.98 -6.80 15.27
CA CYS A 83 -15.00 -5.47 14.67
C CYS A 83 -15.71 -5.42 13.31
N THR A 84 -16.22 -4.24 12.97
CA THR A 84 -16.63 -3.86 11.62
C THR A 84 -15.66 -2.80 11.11
N ALA A 85 -15.10 -3.01 9.92
CA ALA A 85 -14.18 -2.08 9.28
C ALA A 85 -14.50 -1.96 7.78
N TYR A 86 -14.30 -0.78 7.21
CA TYR A 86 -14.48 -0.57 5.77
C TYR A 86 -13.14 -0.63 5.05
N PHE A 87 -13.15 -1.35 3.93
CA PHE A 87 -12.00 -1.49 3.06
C PHE A 87 -12.36 -1.11 1.64
N THR A 88 -11.36 -0.62 0.91
CA THR A 88 -11.47 -0.41 -0.53
C THR A 88 -10.50 -1.34 -1.25
N VAL A 89 -11.04 -2.23 -2.08
CA VAL A 89 -10.28 -3.23 -2.81
C VAL A 89 -10.02 -2.77 -4.24
N ILE A 90 -8.77 -2.91 -4.66
CA ILE A 90 -8.30 -2.54 -6.00
C ILE A 90 -7.63 -3.76 -6.63
N GLY A 91 -8.09 -4.16 -7.81
CA GLY A 91 -7.45 -5.18 -8.65
C GLY A 91 -6.64 -4.56 -9.78
N VAL A 92 -5.36 -4.90 -9.88
CA VAL A 92 -4.42 -4.45 -10.92
C VAL A 92 -4.09 -5.59 -11.87
N GLN A 93 -4.49 -5.44 -13.13
CA GLN A 93 -4.40 -6.46 -14.17
C GLN A 93 -2.99 -6.57 -14.79
N LEU A 94 -2.27 -5.46 -14.92
CA LEU A 94 -1.02 -5.39 -15.68
C LEU A 94 0.20 -5.21 -14.78
N HIS A 95 0.59 -6.18 -13.97
CA HIS A 95 1.78 -6.02 -13.10
C HIS A 95 3.05 -6.78 -13.60
N LYS A 96 2.99 -7.49 -14.75
CA LYS A 96 4.10 -8.09 -15.54
C LYS A 96 3.70 -8.28 -17.03
N THR A 97 4.69 -8.53 -17.91
CA THR A 97 4.55 -8.69 -19.39
C THR A 97 3.84 -9.96 -19.87
N LEU A 98 3.50 -10.90 -18.99
CA LEU A 98 2.69 -12.08 -19.34
C LEU A 98 1.30 -11.90 -18.72
N THR A 99 0.34 -11.70 -19.62
CA THR A 99 -1.09 -11.50 -19.39
C THR A 99 -1.69 -12.60 -18.50
N HIS A 100 -2.81 -12.29 -17.83
CA HIS A 100 -3.71 -13.17 -17.07
C HIS A 100 -3.62 -13.18 -15.53
N GLN A 101 -2.65 -12.53 -14.89
CA GLN A 101 -2.62 -12.51 -13.42
C GLN A 101 -2.99 -11.14 -12.83
N VAL A 102 -3.98 -11.12 -11.94
CA VAL A 102 -4.40 -9.92 -11.20
C VAL A 102 -3.76 -9.92 -9.81
N ALA A 103 -3.13 -8.80 -9.48
CA ALA A 103 -2.71 -8.48 -8.12
C ALA A 103 -3.83 -7.65 -7.47
N ALA A 104 -4.20 -7.95 -6.23
CA ALA A 104 -5.20 -7.17 -5.53
C ALA A 104 -4.70 -6.76 -4.13
N PHE A 105 -5.19 -5.63 -3.66
CA PHE A 105 -4.93 -5.16 -2.30
C PHE A 105 -6.16 -4.42 -1.76
N ALA A 106 -6.26 -4.38 -0.42
CA ALA A 106 -7.36 -3.76 0.30
C ALA A 106 -6.82 -2.63 1.17
N LEU A 107 -7.21 -1.39 0.84
CA LEU A 107 -6.87 -0.18 1.58
C LEU A 107 -7.83 0.03 2.74
N THR A 108 -7.33 0.51 3.87
CA THR A 108 -8.19 1.06 4.95
C THR A 108 -8.84 2.38 4.51
N GLU A 109 -9.85 2.86 5.24
CA GLU A 109 -10.51 4.14 4.95
C GLU A 109 -9.53 5.31 4.87
N ASN A 110 -8.60 5.41 5.82
CA ASN A 110 -7.59 6.48 5.81
C ASN A 110 -6.68 6.38 4.57
N GLU A 111 -6.28 5.18 4.19
CA GLU A 111 -5.44 4.98 3.00
C GLU A 111 -6.21 5.31 1.73
N GLU A 112 -7.46 4.86 1.58
CA GLU A 112 -8.28 5.22 0.43
C GLU A 112 -8.42 6.74 0.33
N MET A 113 -8.68 7.42 1.45
CA MET A 113 -8.77 8.88 1.50
C MET A 113 -7.47 9.54 1.02
N TRP A 114 -6.30 9.05 1.44
CA TRP A 114 -5.03 9.59 0.98
C TRP A 114 -4.81 9.40 -0.52
N PHE A 115 -5.15 8.22 -1.05
CA PHE A 115 -5.07 7.95 -2.49
C PHE A 115 -6.04 8.82 -3.28
N LYS A 116 -7.25 9.04 -2.75
CA LYS A 116 -8.26 9.93 -3.32
C LYS A 116 -7.76 11.37 -3.35
N ILE A 117 -7.18 11.88 -2.26
CA ILE A 117 -6.62 13.24 -2.22
C ILE A 117 -5.50 13.40 -3.24
N TYR A 118 -4.61 12.40 -3.36
CA TYR A 118 -3.60 12.40 -4.41
C TYR A 118 -4.24 12.45 -5.81
N TYR A 119 -5.23 11.59 -6.08
CA TYR A 119 -5.92 11.50 -7.37
C TYR A 119 -6.60 12.82 -7.76
N GLU A 120 -7.30 13.45 -6.82
CA GLU A 120 -8.13 14.62 -7.07
C GLU A 120 -7.35 15.95 -7.02
N HIS A 121 -6.36 16.08 -6.14
CA HIS A 121 -5.71 17.36 -5.87
C HIS A 121 -4.24 17.45 -6.31
N ILE A 122 -3.51 16.33 -6.34
CA ILE A 122 -2.06 16.36 -6.59
C ILE A 122 -1.74 15.90 -8.01
N ARG A 123 -2.22 14.71 -8.39
CA ARG A 123 -2.03 14.12 -9.72
C ARG A 123 -2.35 15.10 -10.85
N PRO A 124 -3.47 15.85 -10.84
CA PRO A 124 -3.79 16.76 -11.95
C PRO A 124 -2.75 17.87 -12.12
N THR A 125 -2.08 18.28 -11.04
CA THR A 125 -1.07 19.35 -11.09
C THR A 125 0.24 18.93 -11.75
N PHE A 126 0.48 17.63 -11.92
CA PHE A 126 1.61 17.11 -12.69
C PHE A 126 1.27 16.91 -14.17
N LEU A 127 -0.02 16.81 -14.50
CA LEU A 127 -0.45 16.55 -15.86
C LEU A 127 -0.41 17.82 -16.71
N LYS A 128 -0.05 17.65 -17.98
CA LYS A 128 -0.23 18.69 -18.98
C LYS A 128 -1.72 18.82 -19.30
N LYS A 129 -2.13 20.01 -19.77
CA LYS A 129 -3.47 20.24 -20.32
C LYS A 129 -3.74 19.20 -21.42
N ASN A 130 -4.88 18.53 -21.35
CA ASN A 130 -5.31 17.45 -22.26
C ASN A 130 -4.44 16.17 -22.20
N SER A 131 -3.78 15.89 -21.08
CA SER A 131 -3.07 14.62 -20.91
C SER A 131 -4.01 13.43 -21.02
N THR A 132 -3.63 12.43 -21.83
CA THR A 132 -4.29 11.12 -21.93
C THR A 132 -3.58 10.07 -21.07
N GLU A 133 -2.80 10.49 -20.07
CA GLU A 133 -2.07 9.58 -19.19
C GLU A 133 -3.04 8.76 -18.33
N GLU A 134 -3.05 7.45 -18.54
CA GLU A 134 -3.94 6.51 -17.86
C GLU A 134 -3.31 5.94 -16.57
N ALA A 135 -2.00 6.11 -16.37
CA ALA A 135 -1.34 5.66 -15.14
C ALA A 135 -1.87 6.42 -13.92
N PHE A 136 -2.17 5.71 -12.84
CA PHE A 136 -2.59 6.30 -11.59
C PHE A 136 -1.46 7.13 -10.96
N PHE A 137 -0.28 6.53 -10.81
CA PHE A 137 0.92 7.23 -10.36
C PHE A 137 1.65 7.89 -11.52
N VAL A 138 1.82 9.21 -11.43
CA VAL A 138 2.55 10.01 -12.42
C VAL A 138 3.71 10.73 -11.76
N SER A 139 4.81 10.83 -12.50
CA SER A 139 5.98 11.62 -12.13
C SER A 139 5.68 13.12 -12.24
N SER A 140 6.58 13.95 -11.70
CA SER A 140 6.53 15.41 -11.86
C SER A 140 6.55 15.90 -13.31
N SER A 141 6.94 15.05 -14.27
CA SER A 141 6.89 15.33 -15.71
C SER A 141 5.50 15.08 -16.35
N GLY A 142 4.54 14.58 -15.57
CA GLY A 142 3.20 14.23 -16.03
C GLY A 142 3.11 12.91 -16.79
N LYS A 143 4.16 12.09 -16.71
CA LYS A 143 4.23 10.75 -17.31
C LYS A 143 4.21 9.68 -16.22
N LYS A 144 3.72 8.48 -16.55
CA LYS A 144 3.80 7.28 -15.73
C LYS A 144 5.14 7.18 -14.98
N ILE A 145 5.10 6.89 -13.69
CA ILE A 145 6.32 6.66 -12.91
C ILE A 145 7.11 5.49 -13.49
N TYR A 146 8.44 5.55 -13.48
CA TYR A 146 9.26 4.56 -14.17
C TYR A 146 9.89 3.52 -13.24
N LYS A 147 10.47 3.93 -12.10
CA LYS A 147 11.26 3.06 -11.22
C LYS A 147 10.92 3.30 -9.75
N VAL A 148 9.81 2.71 -9.30
CA VAL A 148 9.36 2.70 -7.88
C VAL A 148 10.49 2.27 -6.93
N SER A 149 11.31 1.29 -7.30
CA SER A 149 12.46 0.89 -6.47
C SER A 149 13.49 2.00 -6.27
N ASN A 150 13.68 2.88 -7.26
CA ASN A 150 14.58 4.03 -7.13
C ASN A 150 13.95 5.14 -6.29
N ASP A 151 12.66 5.40 -6.48
CA ASP A 151 11.91 6.39 -5.70
C ASP A 151 11.88 5.98 -4.22
N LEU A 152 11.56 4.72 -3.94
CA LEU A 152 11.62 4.16 -2.60
C LEU A 152 13.03 4.23 -1.99
N ARG A 153 14.09 3.96 -2.78
CA ARG A 153 15.48 4.11 -2.30
C ARG A 153 15.81 5.56 -1.95
N ARG A 154 15.42 6.53 -2.80
CA ARG A 154 15.58 7.96 -2.51
C ARG A 154 14.83 8.34 -1.25
N TYR A 155 13.64 7.78 -1.05
CA TYR A 155 12.81 8.06 0.10
C TYR A 155 13.43 7.55 1.42
N HIS A 156 13.96 6.32 1.42
CA HIS A 156 14.76 5.82 2.54
C HIS A 156 15.96 6.72 2.84
N ASN A 157 16.72 7.12 1.81
CA ASN A 157 17.88 7.99 1.96
C ASN A 157 17.51 9.35 2.57
N ARG A 158 16.36 9.95 2.19
CA ARG A 158 15.88 11.23 2.73
C ARG A 158 15.72 11.19 4.26
N PHE A 159 15.33 10.04 4.81
CA PHE A 159 15.15 9.82 6.24
C PHE A 159 16.34 9.11 6.91
N ASN A 160 17.48 9.00 6.23
CA ASN A 160 18.68 8.30 6.71
C ASN A 160 18.40 6.84 7.13
N LEU A 161 17.51 6.16 6.42
CA LEU A 161 17.16 4.76 6.65
C LEU A 161 17.84 3.84 5.64
N PRO A 162 18.14 2.58 6.02
CA PRO A 162 18.62 1.60 5.06
C PRO A 162 17.53 1.30 4.02
N ASN A 163 17.93 1.16 2.76
CA ASN A 163 17.00 0.83 1.68
C ASN A 163 16.34 -0.55 1.89
N ILE A 164 15.02 -0.56 1.99
CA ILE A 164 14.20 -1.79 2.02
C ILE A 164 13.56 -2.00 0.65
N THR A 165 13.84 -3.15 0.02
CA THR A 165 13.25 -3.51 -1.27
C THR A 165 11.94 -4.28 -1.09
N SER A 166 11.05 -4.24 -2.10
CA SER A 166 9.81 -5.03 -2.11
C SER A 166 10.04 -6.53 -1.85
N GLN A 167 11.08 -7.12 -2.46
CA GLN A 167 11.40 -8.54 -2.24
C GLN A 167 11.89 -8.82 -0.81
N PHE A 168 12.67 -7.90 -0.23
CA PHE A 168 13.19 -8.05 1.11
C PHE A 168 12.06 -8.01 2.15
N ILE A 169 11.21 -6.98 2.14
CA ILE A 169 10.07 -6.88 3.08
C ILE A 169 9.11 -8.06 2.93
N ARG A 170 8.84 -8.51 1.68
CA ARG A 170 7.99 -9.68 1.43
C ARG A 170 8.54 -10.93 2.09
N ARG A 171 9.83 -11.22 1.91
CA ARG A 171 10.50 -12.38 2.54
C ARG A 171 10.49 -12.31 4.06
N ILE A 172 10.70 -11.12 4.64
CA ILE A 172 10.65 -10.92 6.09
C ILE A 172 9.23 -11.16 6.61
N CYS A 173 8.19 -10.62 5.95
CA CYS A 173 6.80 -10.83 6.35
C CYS A 173 6.37 -12.29 6.15
N GLU A 174 6.73 -12.93 5.03
CA GLU A 174 6.50 -14.37 4.80
C GLU A 174 7.12 -15.21 5.92
N THR A 175 8.38 -14.95 6.27
CA THR A 175 9.08 -15.68 7.33
C THR A 175 8.40 -15.46 8.69
N TRP A 176 7.98 -14.24 8.99
CA TRP A 176 7.26 -13.92 10.22
C TRP A 176 5.92 -14.65 10.28
N THR A 177 5.07 -14.52 9.24
CA THR A 177 3.76 -15.17 9.17
C THR A 177 3.84 -16.68 9.31
N MET A 178 4.81 -17.32 8.65
CA MET A 178 4.99 -18.77 8.73
C MET A 178 5.39 -19.25 10.13
N LYS A 179 6.02 -18.40 10.94
CA LYS A 179 6.45 -18.70 12.31
C LYS A 179 5.39 -18.39 13.36
N THR A 180 4.57 -17.36 13.17
CA THR A 180 3.75 -16.78 14.24
C THR A 180 2.24 -16.94 14.06
N CYS A 181 1.77 -17.26 12.85
CA CYS A 181 0.35 -17.26 12.53
C CYS A 181 -0.22 -18.68 12.37
N SER A 182 -1.55 -18.79 12.40
CA SER A 182 -2.26 -20.06 12.17
C SER A 182 -2.13 -20.53 10.71
N ASP A 183 -2.46 -21.79 10.41
CA ASP A 183 -2.42 -22.29 9.02
C ASP A 183 -3.46 -21.60 8.12
N ALA A 184 -4.61 -21.21 8.69
CA ALA A 184 -5.61 -20.40 7.99
C ALA A 184 -5.05 -19.02 7.62
N ASP A 185 -4.38 -18.35 8.55
CA ASP A 185 -3.74 -17.05 8.30
C ASP A 185 -2.60 -17.16 7.27
N LYS A 186 -1.80 -18.23 7.34
CA LYS A 186 -0.74 -18.50 6.34
C LYS A 186 -1.34 -18.64 4.94
N TYR A 187 -2.46 -19.35 4.80
CA TYR A 187 -3.16 -19.50 3.53
C TYR A 187 -3.67 -18.16 2.99
N ILE A 188 -4.36 -17.38 3.83
CA ILE A 188 -4.90 -16.07 3.48
C ILE A 188 -3.76 -15.11 3.09
N PHE A 189 -2.67 -15.08 3.85
CA PHE A 189 -1.47 -14.28 3.55
C PHE A 189 -0.82 -14.68 2.22
N ALA A 190 -0.63 -15.99 1.98
CA ALA A 190 -0.07 -16.48 0.73
C ALA A 190 -0.95 -16.12 -0.47
N SER A 191 -2.28 -16.20 -0.31
CA SER A 191 -3.25 -15.77 -1.32
C SER A 191 -3.11 -14.27 -1.65
N TYR A 192 -2.96 -13.42 -0.63
CA TYR A 192 -2.78 -11.97 -0.79
C TYR A 192 -1.48 -11.59 -1.51
N LEU A 193 -0.42 -12.36 -1.31
CA LEU A 193 0.85 -12.18 -2.01
C LEU A 193 0.84 -12.76 -3.43
N SER A 194 -0.03 -13.74 -3.67
CA SER A 194 -0.09 -14.47 -4.93
C SER A 194 -0.79 -13.65 -6.00
N HIS A 195 -0.30 -13.80 -7.23
CA HIS A 195 -0.97 -13.29 -8.40
C HIS A 195 -1.98 -14.33 -8.83
N THR A 196 -3.25 -13.94 -8.87
CA THR A 196 -4.31 -14.89 -9.19
C THR A 196 -4.51 -14.94 -10.70
N ASN A 197 -4.67 -16.12 -11.30
CA ASN A 197 -5.08 -16.27 -12.71
C ASN A 197 -6.56 -15.84 -12.95
N LYS A 198 -7.09 -14.99 -12.06
CA LYS A 198 -8.47 -14.52 -12.06
C LYS A 198 -8.51 -13.16 -12.76
N THR A 199 -9.62 -12.86 -13.42
CA THR A 199 -9.91 -11.51 -13.94
C THR A 199 -10.14 -10.52 -12.78
N ALA A 200 -10.00 -9.21 -13.02
CA ALA A 200 -10.21 -8.21 -11.97
C ALA A 200 -11.62 -8.30 -11.37
N ASP A 201 -12.63 -8.51 -12.22
CA ASP A 201 -14.02 -8.72 -11.80
C ASP A 201 -14.17 -9.92 -10.86
N ARG A 202 -13.37 -10.97 -11.09
CA ARG A 202 -13.39 -12.17 -10.24
C ARG A 202 -12.73 -11.93 -8.88
N CYS A 203 -11.85 -10.93 -8.73
CA CYS A 203 -11.32 -10.50 -7.43
C CYS A 203 -12.38 -9.80 -6.56
N TYR A 204 -13.46 -9.31 -7.17
CA TYR A 204 -14.57 -8.63 -6.48
C TYR A 204 -15.70 -9.55 -6.02
N ARG A 205 -15.50 -10.88 -6.06
CA ARG A 205 -16.47 -11.81 -5.47
C ARG A 205 -16.35 -11.80 -3.95
N GLU A 206 -17.47 -11.81 -3.26
CA GLU A 206 -17.59 -11.60 -1.80
C GLU A 206 -16.56 -12.36 -0.95
N LYS A 207 -16.44 -13.67 -1.16
CA LYS A 207 -15.46 -14.50 -0.43
C LYS A 207 -14.01 -14.02 -0.62
N ILE A 208 -13.67 -13.58 -1.84
CA ILE A 208 -12.33 -13.08 -2.16
C ILE A 208 -12.12 -11.70 -1.54
N LEU A 209 -13.14 -10.83 -1.53
CA LEU A 209 -13.08 -9.54 -0.83
C LEU A 209 -12.81 -9.72 0.66
N THR A 210 -13.55 -10.64 1.30
CA THR A 210 -13.36 -10.96 2.73
C THR A 210 -11.94 -11.45 2.99
N ASP A 211 -11.43 -12.40 2.19
CA ASP A 211 -10.06 -12.92 2.32
C ASP A 211 -9.00 -11.80 2.14
N LEU A 212 -9.19 -10.90 1.18
CA LEU A 212 -8.29 -9.76 0.94
C LEU A 212 -8.27 -8.77 2.11
N CYS A 213 -9.42 -8.52 2.73
CA CYS A 213 -9.52 -7.64 3.89
C CYS A 213 -8.87 -8.26 5.13
N SER A 214 -9.16 -9.54 5.41
CA SER A 214 -8.50 -10.32 6.47
C SER A 214 -6.99 -10.35 6.28
N ALA A 215 -6.52 -10.55 5.05
CA ALA A 215 -5.09 -10.50 4.75
C ALA A 215 -4.48 -9.12 4.97
N SER A 216 -5.16 -8.03 4.58
CA SER A 216 -4.67 -6.67 4.80
C SER A 216 -4.52 -6.35 6.29
N LEU A 217 -5.46 -6.80 7.11
CA LEU A 217 -5.38 -6.72 8.57
C LEU A 217 -4.18 -7.52 9.11
N LEU A 218 -4.02 -8.76 8.66
CA LEU A 218 -2.90 -9.63 9.06
C LEU A 218 -1.54 -9.02 8.71
N VAL A 219 -1.41 -8.52 7.47
CA VAL A 219 -0.20 -7.86 6.98
C VAL A 219 0.08 -6.55 7.74
N THR A 220 -0.96 -5.86 8.21
CA THR A 220 -0.81 -4.66 9.06
C THR A 220 -0.35 -5.01 10.47
N ARG A 221 -0.84 -6.13 11.02
CA ARG A 221 -0.44 -6.66 12.34
C ARG A 221 0.98 -7.23 12.34
N ALA A 222 1.49 -7.67 11.20
CA ALA A 222 2.87 -8.10 11.07
C ALA A 222 3.83 -6.93 11.36
N GLY A 223 4.38 -6.90 12.58
CA GLY A 223 5.30 -5.86 13.05
C GLY A 223 4.72 -4.90 14.10
N THR A 224 3.42 -4.90 14.37
CA THR A 224 2.92 -4.21 15.56
C THR A 224 3.26 -5.07 16.77
N SER A 225 4.36 -4.76 17.46
CA SER A 225 4.63 -5.36 18.77
C SER A 225 3.44 -5.10 19.66
N SER A 226 2.85 -6.16 20.20
CA SER A 226 1.83 -6.14 21.23
C SER A 226 2.34 -5.33 22.43
N ARG A 227 2.09 -4.02 22.44
CA ARG A 227 1.98 -3.23 23.67
C ARG A 227 0.50 -3.15 24.02
N ILE A 228 -0.08 -4.30 24.33
CA ILE A 228 -1.26 -4.37 25.20
C ILE A 228 -0.81 -5.17 26.41
N SER A 229 -0.02 -4.53 27.26
CA SER A 229 0.17 -4.94 28.63
C SER A 229 -0.33 -3.80 29.53
N GLY A 230 -1.44 -4.08 30.22
CA GLY A 230 -1.84 -3.37 31.43
C GLY A 230 -2.68 -2.10 31.23
N GLN A 231 -4.01 -2.27 31.20
CA GLN A 231 -4.88 -1.61 32.19
C GLN A 231 -6.05 -2.53 32.51
N VAL A 232 -5.89 -3.31 33.58
CA VAL A 232 -7.02 -3.66 34.44
C VAL A 232 -7.53 -2.34 35.00
N LYS A 233 -8.74 -1.94 34.62
CA LYS A 233 -9.55 -1.05 35.44
C LYS A 233 -10.77 -1.83 35.89
N ASN A 234 -10.68 -2.32 37.12
CA ASN A 234 -11.85 -2.57 37.93
C ASN A 234 -12.56 -1.23 38.10
N SER A 235 -13.84 -1.19 37.75
CA SER A 235 -14.84 -0.28 38.30
C SER A 235 -16.15 -1.04 38.29
#